data_AF-A0AA43CFT6-F1
#
_entry.id   AF-A0AA43CFT6-F1
#
_cell.length_a   1.000
_cell.length_b   1.000
_cell.length_c   1.000
_cell.angle_alpha   90.00
_cell.angle_beta   90.00
_cell.angle_gamma   90.00
#
_symmetry.space_group_name_H-M   'P 1'
#
loop_
_entity.id
_entity.type
_entity.pdbx_description
1 polymer ?
#
loop_
_entity_poly.entity_id
_entity_poly.type
_entity_poly.pdbx_seq_one_letter_code
_entity_poly.pdbx_strand_id
1 'polypeptide(L)'
;MKKTFVLVVLFILPLVAYLFFASGINNFGKLPVLTAQVADISEINPEFTFADKITILGFLGNKPEIKKGNVFNLNQKIYKPFYEFNDFQVIMLAAQGTEDKVQIIEEELSGFTDTRNYHFVFASEAQIRSLFTSLETSLSLDEDLGSKYVFIIDKDKQLRGRDQDEDEGMKYGFDATSVADLNNKMEDDVKIILAEYRLALKKNTAKREN
;
A
#
# COMPACT_ATOMS: atom_id res chain seq x y z
N MET A 1 -1.83 -51.81 24.27
CA MET A 1 -1.24 -51.29 23.02
C MET A 1 -1.98 -50.07 22.47
N LYS A 2 -3.31 -50.11 22.23
CA LYS A 2 -4.07 -48.94 21.73
C LYS A 2 -4.02 -47.71 22.67
N LYS A 3 -4.12 -47.91 23.99
CA LYS A 3 -4.11 -46.80 24.98
C LYS A 3 -2.77 -46.04 25.02
N THR A 4 -1.65 -46.76 24.97
CA THR A 4 -0.30 -46.15 24.98
C THR A 4 -0.04 -45.37 23.70
N PHE A 5 -0.46 -45.90 22.55
CA PHE A 5 -0.36 -45.21 21.27
C PHE A 5 -1.19 -43.91 21.25
N VAL A 6 -2.43 -43.95 21.75
CA VAL A 6 -3.29 -42.77 21.87
C VAL A 6 -2.64 -41.70 22.78
N LEU A 7 -2.05 -42.10 23.91
CA LEU A 7 -1.39 -41.17 24.83
C LEU A 7 -0.17 -40.48 24.20
N VAL A 8 0.63 -41.24 23.45
CA VAL A 8 1.82 -40.74 22.74
C VAL A 8 1.41 -39.74 21.66
N VAL A 9 0.38 -40.05 20.86
CA VAL A 9 -0.14 -39.11 19.86
C VAL A 9 -0.69 -37.85 20.54
N LEU A 10 -1.43 -37.98 21.64
CA LEU A 10 -2.01 -36.83 22.35
C LEU A 10 -0.93 -35.85 22.86
N PHE A 11 0.26 -36.33 23.20
CA PHE A 11 1.32 -35.51 23.78
C PHE A 11 2.37 -35.05 22.76
N ILE A 12 2.72 -35.90 21.78
CA ILE A 12 3.77 -35.61 20.80
C ILE A 12 3.21 -34.82 19.61
N LEU A 13 1.98 -35.11 19.14
CA LEU A 13 1.41 -34.43 17.98
C LEU A 13 1.32 -32.90 18.17
N PRO A 14 0.90 -32.35 19.34
CA PRO A 14 0.88 -30.91 19.54
C PRO A 14 2.28 -30.28 19.50
N LEU A 15 3.29 -30.96 20.04
CA LEU A 15 4.68 -30.50 20.01
C LEU A 15 5.25 -30.48 18.59
N VAL A 16 4.98 -31.53 17.80
CA VAL A 16 5.40 -31.60 16.39
C VAL A 16 4.66 -30.54 15.57
N ALA A 17 3.36 -30.33 15.79
CA ALA A 17 2.60 -29.26 15.14
C ALA A 17 3.16 -27.87 15.52
N TYR A 18 3.44 -27.64 16.80
CA TYR A 18 4.07 -26.39 17.26
C TYR A 18 5.44 -26.17 16.61
N LEU A 19 6.30 -27.20 16.60
CA LEU A 19 7.61 -27.13 15.96
C LEU A 19 7.48 -26.92 14.45
N PHE A 20 6.51 -27.54 13.79
CA PHE A 20 6.23 -27.33 12.37
C PHE A 20 5.84 -25.87 12.10
N PHE A 21 4.89 -25.31 12.84
CA PHE A 21 4.50 -23.89 12.71
C PHE A 21 5.63 -22.93 13.09
N ALA A 22 6.44 -23.24 14.10
CA ALA A 22 7.58 -22.43 14.52
C ALA A 22 8.77 -22.51 13.54
N SER A 23 8.95 -23.67 12.90
CA SER A 23 9.94 -23.91 11.84
C SER A 23 9.49 -23.45 10.47
N GLY A 24 8.23 -22.99 10.35
CA GLY A 24 7.70 -22.38 9.15
C GLY A 24 8.60 -21.22 8.77
N ILE A 25 9.47 -21.47 7.78
CA ILE A 25 10.20 -20.43 7.10
C ILE A 25 9.11 -19.61 6.43
N ASN A 26 8.73 -18.48 7.03
CA ASN A 26 8.00 -17.46 6.30
C ASN A 26 8.96 -16.99 5.21
N ASN A 27 8.93 -17.68 4.08
CA ASN A 27 9.22 -17.06 2.81
C ASN A 27 8.14 -15.98 2.68
N PHE A 28 8.37 -14.83 3.30
CA PHE A 28 7.72 -13.60 2.90
C PHE A 28 8.08 -13.46 1.43
N GLY A 29 7.19 -13.97 0.57
CA GLY A 29 7.31 -13.85 -0.86
C GLY A 29 7.48 -12.37 -1.16
N LYS A 30 8.38 -12.05 -2.08
CA LYS A 30 8.49 -10.67 -2.50
C LYS A 30 7.19 -10.26 -3.17
N LEU A 31 6.69 -9.07 -2.87
CA LEU A 31 5.51 -8.57 -3.58
C LEU A 31 5.89 -8.37 -5.07
N PRO A 32 5.16 -8.93 -6.03
CA PRO A 32 5.48 -8.77 -7.45
C PRO A 32 5.64 -7.31 -7.90
N VAL A 33 6.50 -7.11 -8.89
CA VAL A 33 6.60 -5.85 -9.65
C VAL A 33 5.72 -5.99 -10.87
N LEU A 34 4.68 -5.16 -10.95
CA LEU A 34 3.70 -5.18 -12.04
C LEU A 34 4.06 -4.17 -13.14
N THR A 35 4.58 -3.01 -12.74
CA THR A 35 5.06 -1.96 -13.66
C THR A 35 6.41 -1.47 -13.18
N ALA A 36 7.42 -1.56 -14.05
CA ALA A 36 8.81 -1.31 -13.67
C ALA A 36 9.17 0.17 -13.51
N GLN A 37 8.40 1.09 -14.11
CA GLN A 37 8.71 2.51 -14.10
C GLN A 37 7.44 3.36 -14.16
N VAL A 38 7.01 3.83 -13.00
CA VAL A 38 5.92 4.82 -12.88
C VAL A 38 6.51 6.23 -13.01
N ALA A 39 5.76 7.14 -13.63
CA ALA A 39 6.14 8.55 -13.72
C ALA A 39 6.20 9.15 -12.30
N ASP A 40 7.17 10.02 -12.05
CA ASP A 40 7.37 10.56 -10.70
C ASP A 40 6.38 11.70 -10.44
N ILE A 41 5.81 11.74 -9.23
CA ILE A 41 4.95 12.85 -8.80
C ILE A 41 5.66 14.20 -8.83
N SER A 42 7.00 14.21 -8.79
CA SER A 42 7.80 15.43 -8.93
C SER A 42 7.57 16.19 -10.24
N GLU A 43 7.09 15.51 -11.29
CA GLU A 43 6.70 16.15 -12.56
C GLU A 43 5.43 17.00 -12.43
N ILE A 44 4.62 16.75 -11.39
CA ILE A 44 3.41 17.49 -11.07
C ILE A 44 3.68 18.52 -9.99
N ASN A 45 4.30 18.10 -8.88
CA ASN A 45 4.72 18.96 -7.80
C ASN A 45 6.13 18.55 -7.30
N PRO A 46 7.17 19.38 -7.53
CA PRO A 46 8.55 19.09 -7.14
C PRO A 46 8.80 18.88 -5.64
N GLU A 47 7.87 19.26 -4.76
CA GLU A 47 7.98 19.04 -3.32
C GLU A 47 7.84 17.56 -2.94
N PHE A 48 7.19 16.77 -3.78
CA PHE A 48 6.94 15.35 -3.57
C PHE A 48 7.75 14.51 -4.57
N THR A 49 8.14 13.31 -4.15
CA THR A 49 8.74 12.32 -5.04
C THR A 49 8.35 10.92 -4.60
N PHE A 50 8.29 9.99 -5.56
CA PHE A 50 8.18 8.56 -5.27
C PHE A 50 9.54 7.92 -5.00
N ALA A 51 10.62 8.51 -5.53
CA ALA A 51 11.97 8.00 -5.33
C ALA A 51 12.30 7.95 -3.84
N ASP A 52 12.90 6.84 -3.42
CA ASP A 52 13.28 6.62 -2.02
C ASP A 52 12.11 6.69 -1.02
N LYS A 53 10.87 6.50 -1.49
CA LYS A 53 9.66 6.44 -0.65
C LYS A 53 8.80 5.23 -0.96
N ILE A 54 8.18 4.65 0.07
CA ILE A 54 7.08 3.69 -0.10
C ILE A 54 5.80 4.52 -0.10
N THR A 55 5.14 4.57 -1.24
CA THR A 55 4.04 5.49 -1.48
C THR A 55 2.75 4.72 -1.72
N ILE A 56 1.70 5.08 -1.00
CA ILE A 56 0.35 4.71 -1.38
C ILE A 56 -0.24 5.84 -2.21
N LEU A 57 -0.52 5.56 -3.48
CA LEU A 57 -1.03 6.52 -4.44
C LEU A 57 -2.55 6.35 -4.62
N GLY A 58 -3.32 7.42 -4.48
CA GLY A 58 -4.75 7.45 -4.72
C GLY A 58 -5.19 8.63 -5.60
N PHE A 59 -6.37 8.50 -6.22
CA PHE A 59 -6.92 9.49 -7.15
C PHE A 59 -8.31 9.93 -6.69
N LEU A 60 -8.42 11.17 -6.21
CA LEU A 60 -9.66 11.81 -5.78
C LEU A 60 -10.38 12.51 -6.94
N GLY A 61 -9.63 13.03 -7.91
CA GLY A 61 -10.15 13.70 -9.10
C GLY A 61 -10.85 15.04 -8.78
N ASN A 62 -11.90 15.34 -9.55
CA ASN A 62 -12.69 16.58 -9.52
C ASN A 62 -13.71 16.63 -8.37
N LYS A 63 -14.03 15.47 -7.78
CA LYS A 63 -15.04 15.34 -6.70
C LYS A 63 -14.47 14.63 -5.46
N PRO A 64 -13.48 15.23 -4.78
CA PRO A 64 -12.86 14.64 -3.59
C PRO A 64 -13.87 14.34 -2.47
N GLU A 65 -14.95 15.10 -2.37
CA GLU A 65 -16.01 14.94 -1.37
C GLU A 65 -16.71 13.56 -1.45
N ILE A 66 -16.88 13.01 -2.66
CA ILE A 66 -17.50 11.69 -2.86
C ILE A 66 -16.49 10.58 -2.52
N LYS A 67 -15.19 10.87 -2.66
CA LYS A 67 -14.09 9.93 -2.37
C LYS A 67 -13.59 10.03 -0.92
N LYS A 68 -14.21 10.87 -0.10
CA LYS A 68 -13.89 11.02 1.32
C LYS A 68 -13.86 9.68 2.05
N GLY A 69 -14.85 8.81 1.83
CA GLY A 69 -14.85 7.46 2.43
C GLY A 69 -13.57 6.65 2.16
N ASN A 70 -13.00 6.78 0.96
CA ASN A 70 -11.77 6.10 0.57
C ASN A 70 -10.58 6.62 1.39
N VAL A 71 -10.48 7.94 1.57
CA VAL A 71 -9.43 8.59 2.38
C VAL A 71 -9.46 8.09 3.82
N PHE A 72 -10.66 8.05 4.43
CA PHE A 72 -10.81 7.63 5.82
C PHE A 72 -10.58 6.12 6.01
N ASN A 73 -11.06 5.28 5.09
CA ASN A 73 -10.79 3.85 5.13
C ASN A 73 -9.29 3.57 5.00
N LEU A 74 -8.63 4.23 4.04
CA LEU A 74 -7.19 4.12 3.84
C LEU A 74 -6.43 4.59 5.07
N ASN A 75 -6.88 5.68 5.70
CA ASN A 75 -6.28 6.17 6.93
C ASN A 75 -6.33 5.11 8.04
N GLN A 76 -7.51 4.55 8.31
CA GLN A 76 -7.67 3.60 9.41
C GLN A 76 -6.94 2.27 9.17
N LYS A 77 -6.91 1.79 7.93
CA LYS A 77 -6.41 0.44 7.61
C LYS A 77 -4.97 0.40 7.17
N ILE A 78 -4.45 1.46 6.57
CA ILE A 78 -3.11 1.44 5.99
C ILE A 78 -2.25 2.55 6.57
N TYR A 79 -2.69 3.81 6.55
CA TYR A 79 -1.81 4.89 7.01
C TYR A 79 -1.53 4.81 8.52
N LYS A 80 -2.57 4.78 9.36
CA LYS A 80 -2.42 4.79 10.82
C LYS A 80 -1.58 3.62 11.38
N PRO A 81 -1.63 2.40 10.82
CA PRO A 81 -0.71 1.33 11.23
C PRO A 81 0.77 1.54 10.84
N PHE A 82 1.06 2.33 9.80
CA PHE A 82 2.40 2.38 9.17
C PHE A 82 3.04 3.77 9.08
N TYR A 83 2.35 4.86 9.45
CA TYR A 83 2.83 6.24 9.26
C TYR A 83 4.14 6.58 9.98
N GLU A 84 4.49 5.85 11.04
CA GLU A 84 5.76 6.01 11.77
C GLU A 84 6.95 5.38 11.04
N PHE A 85 6.71 4.63 9.97
CA PHE A 85 7.78 4.04 9.19
C PHE A 85 8.49 5.12 8.36
N ASN A 86 9.81 5.21 8.52
CA ASN A 86 10.63 6.14 7.75
C ASN A 86 10.44 5.90 6.25
N ASP A 87 10.20 6.97 5.51
CA ASP A 87 9.98 6.95 4.06
C ASP A 87 8.62 6.38 3.60
N PHE A 88 7.68 6.13 4.52
CA PHE A 88 6.30 5.81 4.15
C PHE A 88 5.49 7.10 3.95
N GLN A 89 4.73 7.17 2.86
CA GLN A 89 3.83 8.28 2.57
C GLN A 89 2.55 7.81 1.88
N VAL A 90 1.49 8.62 2.02
CA VAL A 90 0.27 8.52 1.23
C VAL A 90 0.16 9.78 0.39
N ILE A 91 -0.08 9.63 -0.90
CA ILE A 91 -0.28 10.74 -1.83
C ILE A 91 -1.65 10.56 -2.49
N MET A 92 -2.52 11.55 -2.30
CA MET A 92 -3.84 11.61 -2.93
C MET A 92 -3.87 12.73 -3.95
N LEU A 93 -4.02 12.38 -5.24
CA LEU A 93 -4.16 13.37 -6.30
C LEU A 93 -5.59 13.89 -6.38
N ALA A 94 -5.75 15.20 -6.31
CA ALA A 94 -7.00 15.89 -6.59
C ALA A 94 -6.80 16.84 -7.78
N ALA A 95 -7.90 17.22 -8.43
CA ALA A 95 -7.83 18.20 -9.50
C ALA A 95 -7.60 19.61 -8.94
N GLN A 96 -6.85 20.43 -9.67
CA GLN A 96 -6.73 21.87 -9.38
C GLN A 96 -8.12 22.53 -9.33
N GLY A 97 -8.32 23.45 -8.39
CA GLY A 97 -9.62 24.07 -8.13
C GLY A 97 -10.49 23.29 -7.13
N THR A 98 -9.97 22.21 -6.53
CA THR A 98 -10.67 21.44 -5.48
C THR A 98 -10.03 21.60 -4.10
N GLU A 99 -9.10 22.54 -3.94
CA GLU A 99 -8.31 22.80 -2.73
C GLU A 99 -9.19 23.00 -1.49
N ASP A 100 -10.21 23.86 -1.58
CA ASP A 100 -11.13 24.13 -0.46
C ASP A 100 -11.84 22.85 0.02
N LYS A 101 -12.19 21.95 -0.92
CA LYS A 101 -12.88 20.70 -0.59
C LYS A 101 -11.93 19.69 0.05
N VAL A 102 -10.69 19.64 -0.43
CA VAL A 102 -9.65 18.78 0.12
C VAL A 102 -9.22 19.27 1.50
N GLN A 103 -9.13 20.58 1.71
CA GLN A 103 -8.81 21.16 3.02
C GLN A 103 -9.78 20.69 4.10
N ILE A 104 -11.09 20.65 3.80
CA ILE A 104 -12.09 20.11 4.75
C ILE A 104 -11.81 18.65 5.09
N ILE A 105 -11.43 17.83 4.10
CA ILE A 105 -11.09 16.42 4.32
C ILE A 105 -9.84 16.30 5.20
N GLU A 106 -8.83 17.12 4.94
CA GLU A 106 -7.56 17.14 5.67
C GLU A 106 -7.75 17.58 7.13
N GLU A 107 -8.52 18.65 7.37
CA GLU A 107 -8.86 19.14 8.71
C GLU A 107 -9.54 18.04 9.53
N GLU A 108 -10.54 17.37 8.95
CA GLU A 108 -11.19 16.25 9.63
C GLU A 108 -10.23 15.08 9.87
N LEU A 109 -9.37 14.75 8.90
CA LEU A 109 -8.40 13.67 9.02
C LEU A 109 -7.41 13.91 10.17
N SER A 110 -6.92 15.14 10.29
CA SER A 110 -6.00 15.59 11.33
C SER A 110 -6.57 15.48 12.74
N GLY A 111 -7.90 15.51 12.87
CA GLY A 111 -8.60 15.29 14.14
C GLY A 111 -8.49 13.85 14.67
N PHE A 112 -8.13 12.88 13.82
CA PHE A 112 -8.08 11.45 14.19
C PHE A 112 -6.66 10.87 14.21
N THR A 113 -5.74 11.39 13.42
CA THR A 113 -4.39 10.80 13.22
C THR A 113 -3.42 11.88 12.79
N ASP A 114 -2.13 11.70 13.12
CA ASP A 114 -1.06 12.57 12.65
C ASP A 114 -0.89 12.45 11.12
N THR A 115 -1.20 13.50 10.38
CA THR A 115 -1.22 13.51 8.90
C THR A 115 0.10 13.94 8.25
N ARG A 116 1.21 14.00 8.98
CA ARG A 116 2.49 14.52 8.45
C ARG A 116 2.99 13.86 7.15
N ASN A 117 2.64 12.59 6.93
CA ASN A 117 3.04 11.80 5.76
C ASN A 117 1.83 11.51 4.84
N TYR A 118 0.70 12.19 5.05
CA TYR A 118 -0.51 12.08 4.24
C TYR A 118 -0.67 13.36 3.44
N HIS A 119 -0.34 13.30 2.15
CA HIS A 119 -0.23 14.45 1.28
C HIS A 119 -1.35 14.49 0.26
N PHE A 120 -1.87 15.69 0.02
CA PHE A 120 -2.79 15.96 -1.07
C PHE A 120 -2.06 16.79 -2.13
N VAL A 121 -2.08 16.33 -3.38
CA VAL A 121 -1.39 16.98 -4.50
C VAL A 121 -2.42 17.39 -5.55
N PHE A 122 -2.37 18.65 -5.95
CA PHE A 122 -3.30 19.23 -6.92
C PHE A 122 -2.68 19.25 -8.31
N ALA A 123 -3.39 18.66 -9.27
CA ALA A 123 -2.89 18.45 -10.63
C ALA A 123 -3.93 18.88 -11.67
N SER A 124 -3.46 19.29 -12.85
CA SER A 124 -4.35 19.46 -14.01
C SER A 124 -4.89 18.11 -14.49
N GLU A 125 -6.01 18.13 -15.22
CA GLU A 125 -6.61 16.89 -15.75
C GLU A 125 -5.62 16.07 -16.59
N ALA A 126 -4.81 16.75 -17.41
CA ALA A 126 -3.80 16.13 -18.26
C ALA A 126 -2.72 15.43 -17.42
N GLN A 127 -2.26 16.07 -16.33
CA GLN A 127 -1.28 15.50 -15.41
C GLN A 127 -1.83 14.29 -14.67
N ILE A 128 -3.08 14.34 -14.19
CA ILE A 128 -3.73 13.20 -13.52
C ILE A 128 -3.80 12.00 -14.46
N ARG A 129 -4.27 12.22 -15.70
CA ARG A 129 -4.35 11.17 -16.72
C ARG A 129 -2.98 10.61 -17.07
N SER A 130 -1.99 11.48 -17.27
CA SER A 130 -0.62 11.07 -17.59
C SER A 130 -0.01 10.18 -16.50
N LEU A 131 -0.14 10.60 -15.23
CA LEU A 131 0.35 9.80 -14.10
C LEU A 131 -0.37 8.45 -14.01
N PHE A 132 -1.70 8.45 -14.11
CA PHE A 132 -2.48 7.21 -14.05
C PHE A 132 -2.12 6.26 -15.20
N THR A 133 -1.95 6.75 -16.42
CA THR A 133 -1.51 5.94 -17.57
C THR A 133 -0.14 5.32 -17.35
N SER A 134 0.78 6.01 -16.67
CA SER A 134 2.11 5.47 -16.35
C SER A 134 2.09 4.27 -15.39
N LEU A 135 0.96 3.99 -14.74
CA LEU A 135 0.78 2.79 -13.93
C LEU A 135 0.62 1.53 -14.78
N GLU A 136 0.31 1.66 -16.08
CA GLU A 136 0.14 0.54 -17.04
C GLU A 136 -0.86 -0.54 -16.59
N THR A 137 -1.91 -0.13 -15.88
CA THR A 137 -2.93 -1.06 -15.34
C THR A 137 -4.11 -1.24 -16.28
N SER A 138 -4.87 -2.33 -16.09
CA SER A 138 -6.17 -2.54 -16.75
C SER A 138 -7.32 -1.75 -16.10
N LEU A 139 -7.07 -1.04 -14.99
CA LEU A 139 -8.06 -0.23 -14.29
C LEU A 139 -8.24 1.13 -14.98
N SER A 140 -9.33 1.82 -14.68
CA SER A 140 -9.64 3.12 -15.25
C SER A 140 -9.96 4.17 -14.19
N LEU A 141 -9.70 5.43 -14.53
CA LEU A 141 -10.28 6.58 -13.85
C LEU A 141 -11.77 6.69 -14.20
N ASP A 142 -12.56 7.21 -13.28
CA ASP A 142 -13.96 7.59 -13.54
C ASP A 142 -14.05 8.92 -14.32
N GLU A 143 -15.28 9.34 -14.64
CA GLU A 143 -15.56 10.57 -15.39
C GLU A 143 -15.03 11.83 -14.68
N ASP A 144 -14.90 11.77 -13.35
CA ASP A 144 -14.38 12.84 -12.51
C ASP A 144 -12.87 12.73 -12.29
N LEU A 145 -12.15 11.88 -13.04
CA LEU A 145 -10.70 11.63 -12.87
C LEU A 145 -10.33 11.01 -11.51
N GLY A 146 -11.31 10.47 -10.79
CA GLY A 146 -11.08 9.76 -9.54
C GLY A 146 -10.93 8.26 -9.77
N SER A 147 -10.51 7.56 -8.72
CA SER A 147 -10.59 6.10 -8.67
C SER A 147 -11.01 5.64 -7.27
N LYS A 148 -11.65 4.49 -7.20
CA LYS A 148 -11.81 3.79 -5.92
C LYS A 148 -10.56 3.00 -5.53
N TYR A 149 -9.67 2.77 -6.49
CA TYR A 149 -8.45 2.00 -6.29
C TYR A 149 -7.30 2.87 -5.81
N VAL A 150 -6.47 2.28 -4.96
CA VAL A 150 -5.17 2.84 -4.53
C VAL A 150 -4.05 1.87 -4.90
N PHE A 151 -2.85 2.41 -5.07
CA PHE A 151 -1.71 1.71 -5.66
C PHE A 151 -0.51 1.77 -4.73
N ILE A 152 0.31 0.72 -4.72
CA ILE A 152 1.57 0.68 -3.94
C ILE A 152 2.71 0.98 -4.90
N ILE A 153 3.39 2.12 -4.71
CA ILE A 153 4.61 2.46 -5.42
C ILE A 153 5.79 2.28 -4.47
N ASP A 154 6.77 1.49 -4.87
CA ASP A 154 7.98 1.29 -4.05
C ASP A 154 9.03 2.38 -4.27
N LYS A 155 10.14 2.25 -3.52
CA LYS A 155 11.26 3.21 -3.50
C LYS A 155 11.97 3.35 -4.85
N ASP A 156 11.84 2.35 -5.72
CA ASP A 156 12.44 2.32 -7.06
C ASP A 156 11.43 2.81 -8.13
N LYS A 157 10.30 3.39 -7.70
CA LYS A 157 9.22 3.91 -8.55
C LYS A 157 8.51 2.81 -9.34
N GLN A 158 8.40 1.63 -8.75
CA GLN A 158 7.74 0.48 -9.36
C GLN A 158 6.35 0.30 -8.77
N LEU A 159 5.37 -0.02 -9.62
CA LEU A 159 4.06 -0.45 -9.15
C LEU A 159 4.17 -1.88 -8.61
N ARG A 160 3.75 -2.05 -7.36
CA ARG A 160 3.70 -3.34 -6.68
C ARG A 160 2.26 -3.77 -6.49
N GLY A 161 2.03 -5.06 -6.61
CA GLY A 161 0.72 -5.67 -6.46
C GLY A 161 0.81 -7.18 -6.54
N ARG A 162 -0.30 -7.84 -6.83
CA ARG A 162 -0.38 -9.31 -6.87
C ARG A 162 -0.48 -9.79 -8.30
N ASP A 163 0.30 -10.79 -8.66
CA ASP A 163 0.24 -11.44 -9.98
C ASP A 163 -0.70 -12.67 -10.00
N GLN A 164 -1.00 -13.23 -8.83
CA GLN A 164 -1.90 -14.38 -8.64
C GLN A 164 -2.81 -14.18 -7.42
N ASP A 165 -3.65 -13.15 -7.47
CA ASP A 165 -4.74 -12.96 -6.51
C ASP A 165 -5.87 -13.98 -6.73
N GLU A 166 -6.39 -14.53 -5.62
CA GLU A 166 -7.39 -15.60 -5.64
C GLU A 166 -8.72 -15.18 -6.31
N ASP A 167 -9.06 -13.89 -6.26
CA ASP A 167 -10.33 -13.37 -6.78
C ASP A 167 -10.18 -12.75 -8.17
N GLU A 168 -9.07 -12.05 -8.43
CA GLU A 168 -8.93 -11.16 -9.59
C GLU A 168 -7.75 -11.55 -10.51
N GLY A 169 -6.91 -12.50 -10.13
CA GLY A 169 -5.67 -12.84 -10.84
C GLY A 169 -4.63 -11.72 -10.72
N MET A 170 -4.56 -10.81 -11.68
CA MET A 170 -3.63 -9.67 -11.63
C MET A 170 -4.27 -8.50 -10.89
N LYS A 171 -3.79 -8.20 -9.68
CA LYS A 171 -4.30 -7.12 -8.83
C LYS A 171 -3.31 -5.96 -8.78
N TYR A 172 -3.58 -4.95 -9.61
CA TYR A 172 -2.78 -3.72 -9.70
C TYR A 172 -3.04 -2.73 -8.56
N GLY A 173 -4.28 -2.70 -8.07
CA GLY A 173 -4.71 -1.75 -7.04
C GLY A 173 -5.74 -2.36 -6.10
N PHE A 174 -5.90 -1.70 -4.96
CA PHE A 174 -6.76 -2.15 -3.86
C PHE A 174 -7.97 -1.23 -3.74
N ASP A 175 -9.16 -1.79 -3.60
CA ASP A 175 -10.40 -1.03 -3.52
C ASP A 175 -10.52 -0.36 -2.14
N ALA A 176 -10.31 0.95 -2.09
CA ALA A 176 -10.37 1.74 -0.86
C ALA A 176 -11.81 1.92 -0.33
N THR A 177 -12.84 1.56 -1.10
CA THR A 177 -14.21 1.47 -0.58
C THR A 177 -14.43 0.18 0.23
N SER A 178 -13.60 -0.84 0.01
CA SER A 178 -13.69 -2.14 0.65
C SER A 178 -12.70 -2.25 1.82
N VAL A 179 -13.22 -2.11 3.04
CA VAL A 179 -12.43 -2.32 4.26
C VAL A 179 -11.80 -3.72 4.30
N ALA A 180 -12.48 -4.72 3.73
CA ALA A 180 -11.97 -6.08 3.64
C ALA A 180 -10.79 -6.19 2.66
N ASP A 181 -10.84 -5.50 1.51
CA ASP A 181 -9.72 -5.50 0.55
C ASP A 181 -8.48 -4.83 1.17
N LEU A 182 -8.68 -3.68 1.83
CA LEU A 182 -7.60 -3.00 2.55
C LEU A 182 -7.01 -3.86 3.67
N ASN A 183 -7.85 -4.44 4.53
CA ASN A 183 -7.41 -5.16 5.73
C ASN A 183 -6.83 -6.55 5.41
N ASN A 184 -7.45 -7.29 4.51
CA ASN A 184 -7.09 -8.69 4.26
C ASN A 184 -6.10 -8.85 3.11
N LYS A 185 -5.94 -7.82 2.27
CA LYS A 185 -5.00 -7.86 1.14
C LYS A 185 -3.93 -6.79 1.25
N MET A 186 -4.33 -5.52 1.18
CA MET A 186 -3.36 -4.42 1.10
C MET A 186 -2.46 -4.30 2.33
N GLU A 187 -3.02 -4.50 3.53
CA GLU A 187 -2.27 -4.40 4.79
C GLU A 187 -1.10 -5.38 4.82
N ASP A 188 -1.32 -6.61 4.36
CA ASP A 188 -0.28 -7.64 4.32
C ASP A 188 0.76 -7.35 3.23
N ASP A 189 0.34 -6.85 2.08
CA ASP A 189 1.24 -6.47 0.98
C ASP A 189 2.14 -5.29 1.39
N VAL A 190 1.59 -4.31 2.13
CA VAL A 190 2.38 -3.22 2.71
C VAL A 190 3.38 -3.76 3.74
N LYS A 191 2.99 -4.69 4.63
CA LYS A 191 3.93 -5.33 5.57
C LYS A 191 5.08 -6.04 4.84
N ILE A 192 4.80 -6.71 3.73
CA ILE A 192 5.82 -7.37 2.89
C ILE A 192 6.82 -6.34 2.37
N ILE A 193 6.35 -5.25 1.74
CA ILE A 193 7.23 -4.20 1.20
C ILE A 193 8.10 -3.57 2.30
N LEU A 194 7.50 -3.25 3.45
CA LEU A 194 8.23 -2.68 4.58
C LEU A 194 9.30 -3.66 5.12
N ALA A 195 9.00 -4.97 5.13
CA ALA A 195 9.95 -6.00 5.54
C ALA A 195 11.09 -6.17 4.52
N GLU A 196 10.79 -6.19 3.22
CA GLU A 196 11.79 -6.22 2.14
C GLU A 196 12.79 -5.07 2.29
N TYR A 197 12.30 -3.85 2.51
CA TYR A 197 13.13 -2.68 2.69
C TYR A 197 14.01 -2.77 3.95
N ARG A 198 13.43 -3.16 5.10
CA ARG A 198 14.21 -3.37 6.34
C ARG A 198 15.34 -4.39 6.15
N LEU A 199 15.10 -5.46 5.40
CA LEU A 199 16.11 -6.47 5.11
C LEU A 199 17.21 -5.95 4.17
N ALA A 200 16.85 -5.17 3.15
CA ALA A 200 17.80 -4.53 2.26
C ALA A 200 18.72 -3.55 3.01
N LEU A 201 18.17 -2.72 3.90
CA LEU A 201 18.94 -1.81 4.75
C LEU A 201 19.95 -2.53 5.64
N LYS A 202 19.55 -3.64 6.29
CA LYS A 202 20.44 -4.45 7.13
C LYS A 202 21.60 -5.03 6.32
N LYS A 203 21.32 -5.57 5.13
CA LYS A 203 22.36 -6.11 4.22
C LYS A 203 23.34 -5.04 3.77
N ASN A 204 22.86 -3.85 3.42
CA ASN A 204 23.71 -2.74 2.99
C ASN A 204 24.59 -2.21 4.12
N THR A 205 24.07 -2.13 5.35
CA THR A 205 24.84 -1.71 6.52
C THR A 205 25.95 -2.72 6.84
N ALA A 206 25.62 -4.02 6.88
CA ALA A 206 26.61 -5.08 7.10
C ALA A 206 27.71 -5.15 6.03
N LYS A 207 27.42 -4.74 4.78
CA LYS A 207 28.43 -4.67 3.71
C LYS A 207 29.38 -3.46 3.84
N ARG A 208 28.94 -2.38 4.50
CA ARG A 208 29.76 -1.17 4.70
C ARG A 208 30.75 -1.30 5.86
N GLU A 209 30.48 -2.20 6.80
CA GLU A 209 31.31 -2.45 7.99
C GLU A 209 32.37 -3.55 7.79
N ASN A 210 32.36 -4.25 6.64
CA ASN A 210 33.35 -5.24 6.24
C ASN A 210 34.24 -4.71 5.10
#